data_AF-A0A949FPX8-F1
#
_entry.id   AF-A0A949FPX8-F1
#
_cell.length_a   1.000
_cell.length_b   1.000
_cell.length_c   1.000
_cell.angle_alpha   90.00
_cell.angle_beta   90.00
_cell.angle_gamma   90.00
#
_symmetry.space_group_name_H-M   'P 1'
#
loop_
_entity.id
_entity.type
_entity.pdbx_description
1 polymer ?
#
loop_
_entity_poly.entity_id
_entity_poly.type
_entity_poly.pdbx_seq_one_letter_code
_entity_poly.pdbx_strand_id
1 'polypeptide(L)'
;MRKALLKMELLAATLLLTVAIAGTPSLFRKIHSLQDASRIYHLAIQELSNHMESLTRMSPSNCEEALDSIVVSAELKQQIPESSIRGQITQDGDAWKIVLSIQLPVQHRSEPIQLIGWLFDGEKL
;
A
#
# COMPACT_ATOMS: atom_id res chain seq x y z
N MET A 1 42.01 45.46 1.84
CA MET A 1 42.07 44.02 2.20
C MET A 1 40.76 43.46 2.74
N ARG A 2 40.19 43.98 3.85
CA ARG A 2 38.96 43.44 4.49
C ARG A 2 37.74 43.28 3.56
N LYS A 3 37.51 44.24 2.65
CA LYS A 3 36.44 44.18 1.63
C LYS A 3 36.62 43.07 0.58
N ALA A 4 37.85 42.64 0.31
CA ALA A 4 38.12 41.56 -0.63
C ALA A 4 37.89 40.18 0.01
N LEU A 5 38.24 40.04 1.30
CA LEU A 5 37.98 38.84 2.09
C LEU A 5 36.47 38.56 2.20
N LEU A 6 35.67 39.58 2.55
CA LEU A 6 34.21 39.46 2.64
C LEU A 6 33.55 39.04 1.32
N LYS A 7 34.08 39.51 0.18
CA LYS A 7 33.60 39.10 -1.15
C LYS A 7 33.92 37.64 -1.45
N MET A 8 35.11 37.17 -1.09
CA MET A 8 35.50 35.77 -1.24
C MET A 8 34.66 34.85 -0.36
N GLU A 9 34.43 35.23 0.89
CA GLU A 9 33.56 34.49 1.81
C GLU A 9 32.11 34.42 1.29
N LEU A 10 31.58 35.53 0.76
CA LEU A 10 30.25 35.56 0.18
C LEU A 10 30.15 34.64 -1.05
N LEU A 11 31.15 34.64 -1.93
CA LEU A 11 31.19 33.76 -3.09
C LEU A 11 31.27 32.29 -2.68
N ALA A 12 32.12 31.96 -1.70
CA ALA A 12 32.23 30.61 -1.17
C ALA A 12 30.91 30.13 -0.54
N ALA A 13 30.28 30.98 0.29
CA ALA A 13 28.99 30.67 0.90
C ALA A 13 27.88 30.49 -0.14
N THR A 14 27.84 31.33 -1.17
CA THR A 14 26.86 31.24 -2.26
C THR A 14 27.06 29.96 -3.08
N LEU A 15 28.30 29.58 -3.36
CA LEU A 15 28.63 28.34 -4.06
C LEU A 15 28.18 27.12 -3.25
N LEU A 16 28.51 27.10 -1.96
CA LEU A 16 28.11 26.02 -1.05
C LEU A 16 26.59 25.91 -0.94
N LEU A 17 25.89 27.04 -0.80
CA LEU A 17 24.43 27.06 -0.76
C LEU A 17 23.81 26.56 -2.06
N THR A 18 24.37 26.95 -3.21
CA THR A 18 23.88 26.51 -4.53
C THR A 18 24.03 25.00 -4.69
N VAL A 19 25.17 24.43 -4.29
CA VAL A 19 25.40 22.98 -4.30
C VAL A 19 24.44 22.26 -3.36
N ALA A 20 24.22 22.80 -2.16
CA ALA A 20 23.28 22.24 -1.20
C ALA A 20 21.84 22.21 -1.75
N ILE A 21 21.38 23.33 -2.33
CA ILE A 21 20.04 23.45 -2.92
C ILE A 21 19.90 22.53 -4.14
N ALA A 22 20.91 22.44 -5.00
CA ALA A 22 20.88 21.59 -6.18
C ALA A 22 20.70 20.09 -5.85
N GLY A 23 21.12 19.65 -4.66
CA GLY A 23 20.91 18.28 -4.18
C GLY A 23 19.47 18.00 -3.70
N THR A 24 18.73 19.03 -3.28
CA THR A 24 17.42 18.87 -2.63
C THR A 24 16.31 18.23 -3.50
N PRO A 25 16.20 18.46 -4.83
CA PRO A 25 15.10 17.89 -5.61
C PRO A 25 15.09 16.36 -5.63
N SER A 26 16.26 15.72 -5.54
CA SER A 26 16.36 14.25 -5.48
C SER A 26 15.78 13.69 -4.18
N LEU A 27 15.99 14.39 -3.06
CA LEU A 27 15.44 14.06 -1.76
C LEU A 27 13.92 14.23 -1.75
N PHE A 28 13.41 15.34 -2.30
CA PHE A 28 11.97 15.58 -2.39
C PHE A 28 11.26 14.52 -3.23
N ARG A 29 11.82 14.13 -4.38
CA ARG A 29 11.25 13.05 -5.20
C ARG A 29 11.21 11.71 -4.44
N LYS A 30 12.26 11.40 -3.70
CA LYS A 30 12.31 10.16 -2.89
C LYS A 30 11.27 10.17 -1.77
N ILE A 31 11.13 11.30 -1.06
CA ILE A 31 10.12 11.45 -0.01
C ILE A 31 8.71 11.30 -0.60
N HIS A 32 8.41 11.99 -1.70
CA HIS A 32 7.12 11.90 -2.37
C HIS A 32 6.81 10.46 -2.82
N SER A 33 7.79 9.78 -3.44
CA SER A 33 7.64 8.38 -3.84
C SER A 33 7.34 7.45 -2.65
N LEU A 34 7.97 7.67 -1.50
CA LEU A 34 7.69 6.88 -0.29
C LEU A 34 6.29 7.16 0.28
N GLN A 35 5.86 8.42 0.25
CA GLN A 35 4.52 8.82 0.68
C GLN A 35 3.44 8.20 -0.21
N ASP A 36 3.64 8.23 -1.52
CA ASP A 36 2.73 7.60 -2.48
C ASP A 36 2.64 6.10 -2.26
N ALA A 37 3.78 5.43 -2.10
CA ALA A 37 3.82 3.99 -1.82
C ALA A 37 3.10 3.64 -0.51
N SER A 38 3.30 4.42 0.55
CA SER A 38 2.61 4.23 1.84
C SER A 38 1.11 4.45 1.71
N ARG A 39 0.67 5.48 0.99
CA ARG A 39 -0.75 5.75 0.74
C ARG A 39 -1.42 4.61 -0.03
N ILE A 40 -0.78 4.14 -1.10
CA ILE A 40 -1.27 3.00 -1.90
C ILE A 40 -1.38 1.74 -1.05
N TYR A 41 -0.37 1.48 -0.21
CA TYR A 41 -0.39 0.33 0.70
C TYR A 41 -1.56 0.41 1.70
N HIS A 42 -1.80 1.58 2.28
CA HIS A 42 -2.93 1.77 3.20
C HIS A 42 -4.28 1.55 2.53
N LEU A 43 -4.47 2.07 1.31
CA LEU A 43 -5.72 1.86 0.57
C LEU A 43 -5.94 0.38 0.24
N ALA A 44 -4.88 -0.32 -0.19
CA ALA A 44 -4.95 -1.74 -0.47
C ALA A 44 -5.30 -2.57 0.78
N ILE A 45 -4.72 -2.25 1.93
CA ILE A 45 -5.08 -2.90 3.21
C ILE A 45 -6.53 -2.60 3.59
N GLN A 46 -6.97 -1.35 3.46
CA GLN A 46 -8.32 -0.96 3.83
C GLN A 46 -9.35 -1.70 2.96
N GLU A 47 -9.10 -1.80 1.66
CA GLU A 47 -9.91 -2.60 0.74
C GLU A 47 -9.98 -4.07 1.15
N LEU A 48 -8.82 -4.69 1.41
CA LEU A 48 -8.76 -6.09 1.87
C LEU A 48 -9.49 -6.28 3.21
N SER A 49 -9.35 -5.32 4.13
CA SER A 49 -9.99 -5.37 5.45
C SER A 49 -11.50 -5.28 5.33
N ASN A 50 -12.01 -4.39 4.47
CA ASN A 50 -13.45 -4.25 4.21
C ASN A 50 -14.04 -5.55 3.66
N HIS A 51 -13.38 -6.16 2.66
CA HIS A 51 -13.82 -7.45 2.13
C HIS A 51 -13.73 -8.56 3.17
N MET A 52 -12.64 -8.61 3.95
CA MET A 52 -12.45 -9.62 4.99
C MET A 52 -13.51 -9.51 6.08
N GLU A 53 -13.87 -8.30 6.51
CA GLU A 53 -14.94 -8.09 7.48
C GLU A 53 -16.29 -8.61 6.96
N SER A 54 -16.58 -8.39 5.68
CA SER A 54 -17.79 -8.93 5.05
C SER A 54 -17.78 -10.45 5.00
N LEU A 55 -16.67 -11.05 4.57
CA LEU A 55 -16.55 -12.49 4.39
C LEU A 55 -16.52 -13.25 5.73
N THR A 56 -15.82 -12.72 6.73
CA THR A 56 -15.72 -13.38 8.06
C THR A 56 -17.06 -13.47 8.80
N ARG A 57 -18.07 -12.71 8.37
CA ARG A 57 -19.45 -12.77 8.90
C ARG A 57 -20.35 -13.77 8.16
N MET A 58 -19.89 -14.33 7.04
CA MET A 58 -20.65 -15.29 6.24
C MET A 58 -20.34 -16.73 6.66
N SER A 59 -21.24 -17.66 6.36
CA SER A 59 -20.93 -19.10 6.48
C SER A 59 -19.88 -19.49 5.43
N PRO A 60 -19.07 -20.54 5.68
CA PRO A 60 -18.04 -20.99 4.73
C PRO A 60 -18.60 -21.26 3.32
N SER A 61 -19.81 -21.81 3.21
CA SER A 61 -20.48 -22.07 1.93
C SER A 61 -20.78 -20.82 1.12
N ASN A 62 -21.15 -19.72 1.80
CA ASN A 62 -21.52 -18.47 1.13
C ASN A 62 -20.27 -17.62 0.81
N CYS A 63 -19.18 -17.85 1.54
CA CYS A 63 -17.90 -17.19 1.27
C CYS A 63 -17.34 -17.57 -0.10
N GLU A 64 -17.42 -18.82 -0.54
CA GLU A 64 -16.88 -19.23 -1.86
C GLU A 64 -17.55 -18.45 -3.00
N GLU A 65 -18.89 -18.34 -2.98
CA GLU A 65 -19.64 -17.57 -3.98
C GLU A 65 -19.34 -16.06 -3.90
N ALA A 66 -19.18 -15.52 -2.68
CA ALA A 66 -18.79 -14.13 -2.47
C ALA A 66 -17.37 -13.82 -2.96
N LEU A 67 -16.46 -14.81 -2.91
CA LEU A 67 -15.09 -14.66 -3.40
C LEU A 67 -15.03 -14.61 -4.93
N ASP A 68 -15.86 -15.39 -5.63
CA ASP A 68 -15.92 -15.37 -7.09
C ASP A 68 -16.46 -14.04 -7.64
N SER A 69 -17.25 -13.34 -6.85
CA SER A 69 -17.85 -12.04 -7.19
C SER A 69 -17.07 -10.84 -6.62
N ILE A 70 -15.89 -11.06 -6.03
CA ILE A 70 -15.11 -9.97 -5.42
C ILE A 70 -14.58 -9.03 -6.49
N VAL A 71 -14.85 -7.73 -6.33
CA VAL A 71 -14.40 -6.69 -7.25
C VAL A 71 -13.77 -5.57 -6.43
N VAL A 72 -12.63 -5.07 -6.92
CA VAL A 72 -11.98 -3.88 -6.37
C VAL A 72 -12.92 -2.68 -6.47
N SER A 73 -13.03 -1.92 -5.38
CA SER A 73 -13.79 -0.68 -5.32
C SER A 73 -13.44 0.30 -6.43
N ALA A 74 -14.42 1.10 -6.85
CA ALA A 74 -14.23 2.13 -7.87
C ALA A 74 -13.14 3.14 -7.45
N GLU A 75 -13.07 3.46 -6.15
CA GLU A 75 -12.11 4.39 -5.56
C GLU A 75 -10.67 3.87 -5.72
N LEU A 76 -10.44 2.59 -5.40
CA LEU A 76 -9.12 1.99 -5.57
C LEU A 76 -8.78 1.80 -7.05
N LYS A 77 -9.75 1.45 -7.90
CA LYS A 77 -9.54 1.37 -9.37
C LYS A 77 -9.21 2.72 -10.00
N GLN A 78 -9.75 3.83 -9.50
CA GLN A 78 -9.40 5.16 -10.02
C GLN A 78 -7.93 5.51 -9.73
N GLN A 79 -7.41 5.08 -8.58
CA GLN A 79 -6.02 5.33 -8.20
C GLN A 79 -5.05 4.27 -8.75
N ILE A 80 -5.52 3.03 -8.89
CA ILE A 80 -4.74 1.86 -9.30
C ILE A 80 -5.57 1.00 -10.27
N PRO A 81 -5.65 1.39 -11.56
CA PRO A 81 -6.54 0.76 -12.53
C PRO A 81 -6.30 -0.72 -12.76
N GLU A 82 -5.03 -1.16 -12.64
CA GLU A 82 -4.61 -2.55 -12.89
C GLU A 82 -4.61 -3.42 -11.61
N SER A 83 -5.21 -2.94 -10.52
CA SER A 83 -5.33 -3.73 -9.30
C SER A 83 -6.33 -4.88 -9.44
N SER A 84 -6.02 -6.02 -8.83
CA SER A 84 -6.92 -7.18 -8.80
C SER A 84 -6.92 -7.86 -7.44
N ILE A 85 -8.09 -8.25 -6.95
CA ILE A 85 -8.25 -9.01 -5.71
C ILE A 85 -8.53 -10.47 -6.03
N ARG A 86 -7.99 -11.37 -5.22
CA ARG A 86 -8.28 -12.80 -5.23
C ARG A 86 -8.43 -13.30 -3.81
N GLY A 87 -9.39 -14.18 -3.58
CA GLY A 87 -9.51 -14.90 -2.32
C GLY A 87 -9.35 -16.40 -2.50
N GLN A 88 -8.93 -17.06 -1.44
CA GLN A 88 -8.91 -18.51 -1.33
C GLN A 88 -9.38 -18.91 0.07
N ILE A 89 -10.24 -19.92 0.14
CA ILE A 89 -10.61 -20.57 1.39
C ILE A 89 -9.84 -21.87 1.48
N THR A 90 -9.25 -22.13 2.64
CA THR A 90 -8.56 -23.38 2.94
C THR A 90 -9.01 -23.84 4.32
N GLN A 91 -9.27 -25.13 4.47
CA GLN A 91 -9.50 -25.73 5.78
C GLN A 91 -8.16 -25.97 6.48
N ASP A 92 -8.01 -25.48 7.71
CA ASP A 92 -6.81 -25.63 8.54
C ASP A 92 -7.21 -26.24 9.89
N GLY A 93 -7.26 -27.58 9.93
CA GLY A 93 -7.82 -28.34 11.04
C GLY A 93 -9.34 -28.20 11.13
N ASP A 94 -9.84 -27.82 12.31
CA ASP A 94 -11.27 -27.62 12.57
C ASP A 94 -11.76 -26.20 12.22
N ALA A 95 -10.86 -25.33 11.75
CA ALA A 95 -11.17 -23.96 11.39
C ALA A 95 -11.06 -23.74 9.89
N TRP A 96 -11.89 -22.84 9.37
CA TRP A 96 -11.83 -22.39 7.99
C TRP A 96 -11.00 -21.11 7.92
N LYS A 97 -10.03 -21.07 7.02
CA LYS A 97 -9.13 -19.94 6.82
C LYS A 97 -9.42 -19.28 5.48
N ILE A 98 -9.57 -17.96 5.50
CA ILE A 98 -9.68 -17.14 4.28
C ILE A 98 -8.36 -16.42 4.08
N VAL A 99 -7.80 -16.51 2.89
CA VAL A 99 -6.67 -15.71 2.43
C VAL A 99 -7.17 -14.79 1.33
N LEU A 100 -7.22 -13.49 1.61
CA LEU A 100 -7.42 -12.48 0.58
C LEU A 100 -6.08 -11.91 0.15
N SER A 101 -5.95 -11.65 -1.15
CA SER A 101 -4.77 -11.07 -1.75
C SER A 101 -5.15 -9.99 -2.73
N ILE A 102 -4.39 -8.90 -2.74
CA ILE A 102 -4.51 -7.85 -3.76
C ILE A 102 -3.17 -7.72 -4.49
N GLN A 103 -3.23 -7.90 -5.80
CA GLN A 103 -2.10 -7.65 -6.68
C GLN A 103 -2.10 -6.18 -7.07
N LEU A 104 -0.97 -5.52 -6.83
CA LEU A 104 -0.69 -4.17 -7.29
C LEU A 104 0.18 -4.21 -8.56
N PRO A 105 0.22 -3.13 -9.35
CA PRO A 105 1.12 -3.02 -10.49
C PRO A 105 2.58 -3.13 -10.04
N VAL A 106 3.43 -3.70 -10.91
CA VAL A 106 4.87 -3.91 -10.64
C VAL A 106 5.58 -2.62 -10.24
N GLN A 107 5.13 -1.47 -10.76
CA GLN A 107 5.68 -0.15 -10.40
C GLN A 107 5.54 0.19 -8.90
N HIS A 108 4.55 -0.39 -8.23
CA HIS A 108 4.29 -0.17 -6.81
C HIS A 108 4.78 -1.34 -5.96
N ARG A 109 4.49 -2.58 -6.37
CA ARG A 109 4.92 -3.80 -5.66
C ARG A 109 4.77 -5.03 -6.53
N SER A 110 5.79 -5.89 -6.55
CA SER A 110 5.71 -7.17 -7.27
C SER A 110 4.96 -8.25 -6.49
N GLU A 111 5.11 -8.25 -5.16
CA GLU A 111 4.44 -9.22 -4.29
C GLU A 111 3.02 -8.75 -3.92
N PRO A 112 2.01 -9.64 -4.00
CA PRO A 112 0.67 -9.31 -3.58
C PRO A 112 0.62 -9.05 -2.07
N ILE A 113 -0.19 -8.08 -1.67
CA ILE A 113 -0.49 -7.84 -0.26
C ILE A 113 -1.54 -8.85 0.15
N GLN A 114 -1.32 -9.54 1.27
CA GLN A 114 -2.20 -10.60 1.74
C GLN A 114 -2.77 -10.26 3.12
N LEU A 115 -4.03 -10.62 3.32
CA LEU A 115 -4.72 -10.56 4.60
C LEU A 115 -5.36 -11.93 4.87
N ILE A 116 -5.19 -12.41 6.09
CA ILE A 116 -5.68 -13.72 6.52
C ILE A 116 -6.75 -13.52 7.58
N GLY A 117 -7.89 -14.18 7.39
CA GLY A 117 -8.98 -14.24 8.36
C GLY A 117 -9.34 -15.68 8.68
N TRP A 118 -10.01 -15.86 9.82
CA TRP A 118 -10.54 -17.14 10.26
C TRP A 118 -12.07 -17.05 10.29
N LEU A 119 -12.71 -18.09 9.80
CA LEU A 119 -14.16 -18.29 9.85
C LEU A 119 -14.48 -19.18 11.03
N PHE A 120 -15.46 -18.77 11.83
CA PHE A 120 -16.00 -19.56 12.91
C PHE A 120 -17.38 -20.05 12.49
N ASP A 121 -17.59 -21.37 12.53
CA ASP A 121 -18.94 -21.91 12.39
C ASP A 121 -19.72 -21.50 13.64
N GLY A 122 -20.87 -20.86 13.47
CA GLY A 122 -21.63 -20.20 14.55
C GLY A 122 -22.20 -21.12 15.62
N GLU A 123 -21.71 -22.36 15.76
CA GLU A 123 -22.24 -23.35 16.69
C GLU A 123 -21.70 -23.28 18.12
N LYS A 124 -20.68 -22.47 18.45
CA LYS A 124 -20.24 -22.33 19.85
C LYS A 124 -19.69 -20.94 20.19
N LEU A 125 -20.55 -20.11 20.78
CA LEU A 125 -20.19 -19.19 21.87
C LEU A 125 -21.13 -19.46 23.04
#